data_AF-A0A1V5V353-F1
#
_entry.id   AF-A0A1V5V353-F1
#
_cell.length_a   1.000
_cell.length_b   1.000
_cell.length_c   1.000
_cell.angle_alpha   90.00
_cell.angle_beta   90.00
_cell.angle_gamma   90.00
#
_symmetry.space_group_name_H-M   'P 1'
#
loop_
_entity.id
_entity.type
_entity.pdbx_description
1 polymer ?
#
loop_
_entity_poly.entity_id
_entity_poly.type
_entity_poly.pdbx_seq_one_letter_code
_entity_poly.pdbx_strand_id
1 'polypeptide(L)'
;MNRTIDAAILKAIRVLVNSKTGGQSEVARLTGITQKQVSNYVSGKTQRMSAQSWRRLYPVLKNFLPPEYINQNDSLMQASCRGDAVSREHLIETILRNEELDDRVKLRVIGIINKA
;
A
#
# COMPACT_ATOMS: atom_id res chain seq x y z
N MET A 1 -3.49 -3.98 13.94
CA MET A 1 -2.95 -2.81 14.67
C MET A 1 -3.48 -1.52 14.05
N ASN A 2 -3.98 -0.58 14.84
CA ASN A 2 -4.43 0.73 14.34
C ASN A 2 -3.27 1.72 14.41
N ARG A 3 -3.14 2.58 13.40
CA ARG A 3 -2.10 3.61 13.33
C ARG A 3 -2.63 4.95 13.77
N THR A 4 -1.91 5.62 14.65
CA THR A 4 -2.21 7.00 15.04
C THR A 4 -1.90 7.94 13.88
N ILE A 5 -2.79 8.90 13.64
CA ILE A 5 -2.56 10.00 12.68
C ILE A 5 -1.84 11.10 13.44
N ASP A 6 -0.52 11.11 13.35
CA ASP A 6 0.33 12.18 13.89
C ASP A 6 0.32 13.42 12.98
N ALA A 7 1.01 14.48 13.43
CA ALA A 7 1.09 15.74 12.71
C ALA A 7 1.76 15.62 11.32
N ALA A 8 2.70 14.69 11.15
CA ALA A 8 3.38 14.48 9.87
C ALA A 8 2.44 13.82 8.87
N ILE A 9 1.72 12.78 9.28
CA ILE A 9 0.70 12.10 8.47
C ILE A 9 -0.43 13.08 8.13
N LEU A 10 -0.92 13.86 9.09
CA LEU A 10 -1.97 14.85 8.84
C LEU A 10 -1.52 15.92 7.83
N LYS A 11 -0.28 16.40 7.96
CA LYS A 11 0.30 17.35 7.00
C LYS A 11 0.38 16.74 5.62
N ALA A 12 0.88 15.50 5.49
CA ALA A 12 0.96 14.79 4.22
C ALA A 12 -0.42 14.61 3.57
N ILE A 13 -1.45 14.25 4.36
CA ILE A 13 -2.83 14.08 3.86
C ILE A 13 -3.37 15.42 3.33
N ARG A 14 -3.11 16.52 4.03
CA ARG A 14 -3.53 17.86 3.59
C ARG A 14 -2.82 18.29 2.32
N VAL A 15 -1.51 18.06 2.22
CA VAL A 15 -0.75 18.38 0.99
C VAL A 15 -1.26 17.54 -0.18
N LEU A 16 -1.52 16.25 0.03
CA LEU A 16 -2.09 15.36 -0.98
C LEU A 16 -3.46 15.86 -1.47
N VAL A 17 -4.38 16.16 -0.55
CA VAL A 17 -5.74 16.63 -0.88
C VAL A 17 -5.73 18.01 -1.55
N ASN A 18 -4.78 18.87 -1.20
CA ASN A 18 -4.63 20.20 -1.80
C ASN A 18 -3.74 20.21 -3.06
N SER A 19 -3.17 19.07 -3.45
CA SER A 19 -2.35 18.97 -4.66
C SER A 19 -3.23 19.13 -5.91
N LYS A 20 -2.66 19.67 -7.00
CA LYS A 20 -3.35 19.98 -8.27
C LYS A 20 -4.10 18.79 -8.90
N THR A 21 -3.82 17.58 -8.44
CA THR A 21 -4.34 16.32 -9.01
C THR A 21 -5.46 15.66 -8.22
N GLY A 22 -5.97 16.21 -7.11
CA GLY A 22 -7.17 15.57 -6.56
C GLY A 22 -7.59 15.94 -5.15
N GLY A 23 -8.72 16.66 -5.07
CA GLY A 23 -9.47 16.82 -3.82
C GLY A 23 -9.89 15.49 -3.18
N GLN A 24 -10.62 15.57 -2.07
CA GLN A 24 -10.96 14.40 -1.24
C GLN A 24 -11.60 13.24 -2.04
N SER A 25 -12.38 13.54 -3.07
CA SER A 25 -13.01 12.54 -3.96
C SER A 25 -12.00 11.75 -4.77
N GLU A 26 -10.93 12.38 -5.21
CA GLU A 26 -9.91 11.75 -6.05
C GLU A 26 -8.93 10.93 -5.21
N VAL A 27 -8.58 11.41 -4.02
CA VAL A 27 -7.86 10.60 -3.03
C VAL A 27 -8.66 9.34 -2.67
N ALA A 28 -9.98 9.47 -2.51
CA ALA A 28 -10.87 8.34 -2.29
C ALA A 28 -10.86 7.36 -3.47
N ARG A 29 -10.91 7.86 -4.72
CA ARG A 29 -10.85 7.05 -5.94
C ARG A 29 -9.53 6.29 -6.06
N LEU A 30 -8.40 6.95 -5.82
CA LEU A 30 -7.05 6.38 -5.97
C LEU A 30 -6.73 5.33 -4.91
N THR A 31 -7.22 5.53 -3.69
CA THR A 31 -6.89 4.65 -2.54
C THR A 31 -7.99 3.62 -2.25
N GLY A 32 -9.19 3.79 -2.82
CA GLY A 32 -10.34 2.93 -2.51
C GLY A 32 -10.84 3.04 -1.07
N ILE A 33 -10.55 4.17 -0.39
CA ILE A 33 -11.18 4.55 0.87
C ILE A 33 -12.32 5.54 0.60
N THR A 34 -13.28 5.65 1.50
CA THR A 34 -14.41 6.56 1.28
C THR A 34 -13.99 8.03 1.41
N GLN A 35 -14.62 8.92 0.66
CA GLN A 35 -14.41 10.38 0.79
C GLN A 35 -14.69 10.86 2.22
N LYS A 36 -15.67 10.27 2.90
CA LYS A 36 -15.97 10.54 4.32
C LYS A 36 -14.79 10.20 5.23
N GLN A 37 -14.09 9.09 4.99
CA GLN A 37 -12.87 8.75 5.75
C GLN A 37 -11.77 9.79 5.51
N VAL A 38 -11.54 10.19 4.25
CA VAL A 38 -10.57 11.25 3.91
C VAL A 38 -10.91 12.55 4.64
N SER A 39 -12.17 12.98 4.59
CA SER A 39 -12.66 14.18 5.28
C SER A 39 -12.44 14.11 6.79
N ASN A 40 -12.73 12.96 7.41
CA ASN A 40 -12.51 12.73 8.84
C ASN A 40 -11.02 12.77 9.22
N TYR A 41 -10.13 12.34 8.34
CA TYR A 41 -8.67 12.44 8.56
C TYR A 41 -8.19 13.89 8.46
N VAL A 42 -8.61 14.62 7.41
CA VAL A 42 -8.24 16.03 7.19
C VAL A 42 -8.70 16.93 8.34
N SER A 43 -9.93 16.71 8.81
CA SER A 43 -10.55 17.45 9.92
C SER A 43 -10.03 17.04 11.30
N GLY A 44 -9.26 15.94 11.40
CA GLY A 44 -8.78 15.41 12.68
C GLY A 44 -9.87 14.72 13.53
N LYS A 45 -11.09 14.58 13.01
CA LYS A 45 -12.18 13.85 13.68
C LYS A 45 -11.84 12.39 13.94
N THR A 46 -11.00 11.80 13.09
CA THR A 46 -10.45 10.46 13.31
C THR A 46 -8.97 10.54 13.62
N GLN A 47 -8.58 10.21 14.84
CA GLN A 47 -7.18 10.21 15.29
C GLN A 47 -6.46 8.87 15.06
N ARG A 48 -7.22 7.80 14.77
CA ARG A 48 -6.70 6.44 14.56
C ARG A 48 -7.21 5.86 13.25
N MET A 49 -6.28 5.45 12.40
CA MET A 49 -6.52 4.81 11.11
C MET A 49 -6.39 3.30 11.24
N SER A 50 -7.29 2.54 10.61
CA SER A 50 -7.16 1.08 10.56
C SER A 50 -5.96 0.67 9.68
N ALA A 51 -5.34 -0.47 9.98
CA ALA A 51 -4.25 -1.01 9.16
C ALA A 51 -4.64 -1.15 7.68
N GLN A 52 -5.89 -1.51 7.39
CA GLN A 52 -6.39 -1.65 6.03
C GLN A 52 -6.47 -0.29 5.31
N SER A 53 -6.99 0.73 5.98
CA SER A 53 -7.06 2.08 5.40
C SER A 53 -5.65 2.65 5.21
N TRP A 54 -4.75 2.38 6.15
CA TRP A 54 -3.34 2.78 6.03
C TRP A 54 -2.64 2.10 4.85
N ARG A 55 -2.80 0.77 4.68
CA ARG A 55 -2.26 0.04 3.53
C ARG A 55 -2.71 0.59 2.18
N ARG A 56 -3.96 1.06 2.12
CA ARG A 56 -4.54 1.68 0.92
C ARG A 56 -4.05 3.11 0.68
N LEU A 57 -3.87 3.89 1.74
CA LEU A 57 -3.50 5.29 1.67
C LEU A 57 -1.98 5.49 1.49
N TYR A 58 -1.16 4.66 2.14
CA TYR A 58 0.30 4.79 2.18
C TYR A 58 0.98 4.87 0.81
N PRO A 59 0.65 4.05 -0.21
CA PRO A 59 1.29 4.10 -1.52
C PRO A 59 1.17 5.47 -2.20
N VAL A 60 0.06 6.17 -1.96
CA VAL A 60 -0.21 7.51 -2.50
C VAL A 60 0.40 8.59 -1.59
N LEU A 61 0.40 8.34 -0.27
CA LEU A 61 0.88 9.29 0.73
C LEU A 61 2.41 9.33 0.85
N LYS A 62 3.13 8.25 0.49
CA LYS A 62 4.58 8.10 0.71
C LYS A 62 5.41 9.24 0.10
N ASN A 63 4.98 9.78 -1.04
CA ASN A 63 5.66 10.89 -1.73
C ASN A 63 5.54 12.22 -0.98
N PHE A 64 4.64 12.30 0.00
CA PHE A 64 4.38 13.48 0.82
C PHE A 64 4.83 13.29 2.28
N LEU A 65 5.36 12.11 2.63
CA LEU A 65 5.87 11.81 3.97
C LEU A 65 7.37 12.14 4.05
N PRO A 66 7.85 12.53 5.25
CA PRO A 66 9.28 12.68 5.48
C PRO A 66 10.04 11.35 5.26
N PRO A 67 11.32 11.39 4.81
CA PRO A 67 12.11 10.19 4.53
C PRO A 67 12.19 9.21 5.69
N GLU A 68 12.23 9.71 6.93
CA GLU A 68 12.26 8.91 8.16
C GLU A 68 11.01 8.03 8.36
N TYR A 69 9.85 8.41 7.80
CA TYR A 69 8.61 7.62 7.85
C TYR A 69 8.57 6.49 6.82
N ILE A 70 9.36 6.59 5.75
CA ILE A 70 9.35 5.63 4.64
C ILE A 70 10.10 4.36 5.06
N ASN A 71 11.27 4.52 5.68
CA ASN A 71 12.14 3.39 6.08
C ASN A 71 11.51 2.46 7.15
N GLN A 72 10.76 3.02 8.10
CA GLN A 72 10.06 2.23 9.11
C GLN A 72 8.84 1.48 8.55
N ASN A 73 8.22 2.01 7.50
CA ASN A 73 6.98 1.47 6.95
C ASN A 73 7.19 0.48 5.82
N ASP A 74 8.20 0.65 4.98
CA ASP A 74 8.53 -0.37 3.98
C ASP A 74 8.94 -1.68 4.64
N SER A 75 9.66 -1.63 5.76
CA SER A 75 9.99 -2.81 6.57
C SER A 75 8.73 -3.54 7.10
N LEU A 76 7.69 -2.79 7.50
CA LEU A 76 6.42 -3.34 8.01
C LEU A 76 5.47 -3.81 6.90
N MET A 77 5.47 -3.14 5.75
CA MET A 77 4.69 -3.54 4.58
C MET A 77 5.26 -4.82 3.95
N GLN A 78 6.58 -4.91 3.80
CA GLN A 78 7.26 -6.13 3.33
C GLN A 78 7.05 -7.31 4.29
N ALA A 79 7.02 -7.07 5.61
CA ALA A 79 6.71 -8.11 6.59
C ALA A 79 5.24 -8.57 6.53
N SER A 80 4.31 -7.70 6.13
CA SER A 80 2.88 -8.02 6.03
C SER A 80 2.49 -8.69 4.70
N CYS A 81 3.32 -8.60 3.66
CA CYS A 81 3.18 -9.36 2.41
C CYS A 81 3.52 -10.86 2.57
N ARG A 82 3.97 -11.29 3.76
CA ARG A 82 4.25 -12.70 4.07
C ARG A 82 2.99 -13.56 4.34
N GLY A 83 1.79 -12.99 4.21
CA GLY A 83 0.55 -13.69 4.58
C GLY A 83 -0.70 -13.36 3.76
N ASP A 84 -0.62 -12.56 2.70
CA ASP A 84 -1.75 -12.49 1.76
C ASP A 84 -1.69 -13.73 0.88
N ALA A 85 -2.76 -14.52 0.85
CA ALA A 85 -2.87 -15.71 0.00
C ALA A 85 -2.76 -15.27 -1.47
N VAL A 86 -1.54 -15.30 -2.01
CA VAL A 86 -1.30 -15.01 -3.42
C VAL A 86 -1.90 -16.16 -4.20
N SER A 87 -2.91 -15.86 -5.03
CA SER A 87 -3.49 -16.85 -5.93
C SER A 87 -2.40 -17.50 -6.77
N ARG A 88 -2.53 -18.80 -6.98
CA ARG A 88 -1.57 -19.61 -7.75
C ARG A 88 -1.25 -18.98 -9.11
N GLU A 89 -2.25 -18.42 -9.76
CA GLU A 89 -2.16 -17.74 -11.05
C GLU A 89 -1.21 -16.54 -10.98
N HIS A 90 -1.29 -15.75 -9.91
CA HIS A 90 -0.44 -14.58 -9.73
C HIS A 90 1.02 -14.93 -9.43
N LEU A 91 1.27 -16.04 -8.71
CA LEU A 91 2.62 -16.56 -8.50
C LEU A 91 3.25 -17.01 -9.82
N ILE A 92 2.50 -17.73 -10.65
CA ILE A 92 2.96 -18.19 -11.95
C ILE A 92 3.28 -16.99 -12.87
N GLU A 93 2.39 -15.99 -12.93
CA GLU A 93 2.65 -14.78 -13.72
C GLU A 93 3.87 -14.01 -13.26
N THR A 94 4.10 -13.92 -11.95
CA THR A 94 5.27 -13.23 -11.38
C THR A 94 6.57 -13.92 -11.78
N ILE A 95 6.60 -15.25 -11.78
CA ILE A 95 7.77 -16.04 -12.18
C ILE A 95 8.03 -15.89 -13.69
N LEU A 96 6.98 -15.93 -14.50
CA LEU A 96 7.13 -15.80 -15.96
C LEU A 96 7.65 -14.42 -16.38
N ARG A 97 7.21 -13.36 -15.69
CA ARG A 97 7.63 -11.96 -15.94
C ARG A 97 9.03 -11.63 -15.43
N ASN A 98 9.66 -12.51 -14.67
CA ASN A 98 11.00 -12.27 -14.14
C ASN A 98 12.06 -12.48 -15.24
N GLU A 99 12.70 -11.42 -15.72
CA GLU A 99 13.70 -11.48 -16.79
C GLU A 99 15.07 -12.02 -16.31
N GLU A 100 15.31 -12.07 -14.99
CA GLU A 100 16.55 -12.56 -14.40
C GLU A 100 16.57 -14.09 -14.24
N LEU A 101 15.41 -14.74 -14.33
CA LEU A 101 15.28 -16.19 -14.22
C LEU A 101 15.30 -16.84 -15.62
N ASP A 102 16.19 -17.80 -15.79
CA ASP A 102 16.18 -18.68 -16.97
C ASP A 102 14.88 -19.50 -17.06
N ASP A 103 14.44 -19.75 -18.29
CA ASP A 103 13.20 -20.50 -18.58
C ASP A 103 13.18 -21.89 -17.91
N ARG A 104 14.34 -22.54 -17.81
CA ARG A 104 14.48 -23.83 -17.11
C ARG A 104 14.18 -23.70 -15.61
N VAL A 105 14.61 -22.60 -14.99
CA VAL A 105 14.38 -22.35 -13.56
C VAL A 105 12.91 -21.96 -13.34
N LYS A 106 12.34 -21.11 -14.21
CA LYS A 106 10.92 -20.75 -14.20
C LYS A 106 10.02 -21.98 -14.24
N LEU A 107 10.25 -22.89 -15.19
CA LEU A 107 9.49 -24.13 -15.34
C LEU A 107 9.61 -25.04 -14.11
N ARG A 108 10.80 -25.11 -13.49
CA ARG A 108 11.01 -25.90 -12.27
C ARG A 108 10.21 -25.35 -11.10
N VAL A 109 10.23 -24.03 -10.90
CA VAL A 109 9.48 -23.38 -9.80
C VAL A 109 7.97 -23.51 -10.01
N ILE A 110 7.48 -23.31 -11.25
CA ILE A 110 6.07 -23.53 -11.59
C ILE A 110 5.67 -24.99 -11.33
N GLY A 111 6.54 -25.95 -11.66
CA GLY A 111 6.32 -27.37 -11.36
C GLY A 111 6.21 -27.67 -9.87
N ILE A 112 7.00 -27.00 -9.02
CA ILE A 112 6.91 -27.12 -7.56
C ILE A 112 5.58 -26.55 -7.05
N ILE A 113 5.17 -25.38 -7.55
CA ILE A 113 3.90 -24.74 -7.19
C ILE A 113 2.70 -25.61 -7.58
N ASN A 114 2.79 -26.36 -8.69
CA ASN A 114 1.71 -27.25 -9.14
C ASN A 114 1.62 -28.57 -8.38
N LYS A 115 2.62 -28.88 -7.56
CA LYS A 115 2.72 -30.16 -6.84
C LYS A 115 2.48 -30.02 -5.33
N ALA A 116 2.44 -28.78 -4.83
CA ALA A 116 2.09 -28.41 -3.46
C ALA A 116 0.57 -28.27 -3.31
#